data_AF-A0A918TW06-F1
#
_entry.id   AF-A0A918TW06-F1
#
_cell.length_a   1.000
_cell.length_b   1.000
_cell.length_c   1.000
_cell.angle_alpha   90.00
_cell.angle_beta   90.00
_cell.angle_gamma   90.00
#
_symmetry.space_group_name_H-M   'P 1'
#
loop_
_entity.id
_entity.type
_entity.pdbx_description
1 polymer ?
#
loop_
_entity_poly.entity_id
_entity_poly.type
_entity_poly.pdbx_seq_one_letter_code
_entity_poly.pdbx_strand_id
1 'polypeptide(L)'
;MAAIAIEDECNRGRKQAEICAAADKVDRGDGVVVVTDMFGGSPSNLSLPACMGQNRRILYGANLPMLIKLTKSRDLNVPDAVALALDAGRKYINSLDLGAENAMPERVMQGGRA
;
A
#
# COMPACT_ATOMS: atom_id res chain seq x y z
N MET A 1 -3.62 -11.81 -5.27
CA MET A 1 -3.07 -10.45 -5.41
C MET A 1 -2.89 -10.18 -6.89
N ALA A 2 -3.06 -8.94 -7.32
CA ALA A 2 -2.79 -8.50 -8.68
C ALA A 2 -1.98 -7.21 -8.63
N ALA A 3 -1.17 -6.96 -9.66
CA ALA A 3 -0.46 -5.71 -9.85
C ALA A 3 -0.79 -5.19 -11.24
N ILE A 4 -1.04 -3.88 -11.35
CA ILE A 4 -1.39 -3.23 -12.60
C ILE A 4 -0.43 -2.06 -12.78
N ALA A 5 0.31 -2.08 -13.88
CA ALA A 5 1.11 -0.94 -14.29
C ALA A 5 0.24 0.04 -15.11
N ILE A 6 0.47 1.32 -14.88
CA ILE A 6 -0.12 2.43 -15.64
C ILE A 6 1.02 3.16 -16.32
N GLU A 7 0.94 3.19 -17.63
CA GLU A 7 1.89 3.86 -18.51
C GLU A 7 1.33 5.22 -18.93
N ASP A 8 2.21 6.13 -19.34
CA ASP A 8 1.85 7.51 -19.71
C ASP A 8 0.80 7.55 -20.85
N GLU A 9 0.93 6.66 -21.82
CA GLU A 9 0.08 6.56 -23.01
C GLU A 9 -0.94 5.43 -22.89
N CYS A 10 -1.69 5.40 -21.78
CA CYS A 10 -2.73 4.42 -21.60
C CYS A 10 -4.13 4.95 -21.94
N ASN A 11 -4.95 4.10 -22.57
CA ASN A 11 -6.38 4.37 -22.66
C ASN A 11 -7.00 4.26 -21.26
N ARG A 12 -7.37 5.42 -20.69
CA ARG A 12 -7.92 5.55 -19.33
C ARG A 12 -9.11 4.63 -19.07
N GLY A 13 -10.04 4.54 -20.03
CA GLY A 13 -11.24 3.70 -19.90
C GLY A 13 -10.90 2.21 -19.84
N ARG A 14 -9.99 1.74 -20.70
CA ARG A 14 -9.50 0.36 -20.69
C ARG A 14 -8.75 0.04 -19.40
N LYS A 15 -7.90 0.95 -18.92
CA LYS A 15 -7.16 0.76 -17.67
C LYS A 15 -8.07 0.75 -16.45
N GLN A 16 -9.05 1.65 -16.38
CA GLN A 16 -10.05 1.62 -15.33
C GLN A 16 -10.82 0.28 -15.31
N ALA A 17 -11.23 -0.22 -16.48
CA ALA A 17 -11.89 -1.51 -16.58
C ALA A 17 -10.97 -2.67 -16.15
N GLU A 18 -9.69 -2.64 -16.54
CA GLU A 18 -8.68 -3.61 -16.09
C GLU A 18 -8.52 -3.62 -14.56
N ILE A 19 -8.49 -2.44 -13.93
CA ILE A 19 -8.39 -2.28 -12.47
C ILE A 19 -9.63 -2.84 -11.78
N CYS A 20 -10.83 -2.51 -12.28
CA CYS A 20 -12.08 -3.04 -11.72
C CYS A 20 -12.11 -4.57 -11.84
N ALA A 21 -11.82 -5.12 -13.02
CA ALA A 21 -11.80 -6.55 -13.25
C ALA A 21 -10.76 -7.27 -12.35
N ALA A 22 -9.60 -6.67 -12.13
CA ALA A 22 -8.60 -7.23 -11.23
C ALA A 22 -9.06 -7.21 -9.76
N ALA A 23 -9.69 -6.12 -9.31
CA ALA A 23 -10.28 -6.02 -7.97
C ALA A 23 -11.36 -7.08 -7.77
N ASP A 24 -12.27 -7.24 -8.73
CA ASP A 24 -13.34 -8.25 -8.68
C ASP A 24 -12.77 -9.68 -8.70
N LYS A 25 -11.71 -9.94 -9.48
CA LYS A 25 -11.07 -11.26 -9.54
C LYS A 25 -10.38 -11.66 -8.24
N VAL A 26 -9.87 -10.71 -7.46
CA VAL A 26 -9.22 -11.00 -6.17
C VAL A 26 -10.20 -10.98 -4.99
N ASP A 27 -11.41 -10.49 -5.22
CA ASP A 27 -12.47 -10.46 -4.21
C ASP A 27 -12.96 -11.89 -3.91
N ARG A 28 -12.83 -12.30 -2.65
CA ARG A 28 -13.28 -13.61 -2.15
C ARG A 28 -14.46 -13.48 -1.18
N GLY A 29 -15.00 -12.28 -1.00
CA GLY A 29 -16.05 -11.97 -0.03
C GLY A 29 -15.55 -11.32 1.26
N ASP A 30 -14.25 -11.42 1.56
CA ASP A 30 -13.65 -10.87 2.79
C ASP A 30 -13.24 -9.38 2.64
N GLY A 31 -13.47 -8.80 1.46
CA GLY A 31 -13.13 -7.42 1.11
C GLY A 31 -11.83 -7.28 0.31
N VAL A 32 -11.60 -6.07 -0.22
CA VAL A 32 -10.47 -5.78 -1.12
C VAL A 32 -9.77 -4.49 -0.70
N VAL A 33 -8.43 -4.54 -0.63
CA VAL A 33 -7.60 -3.36 -0.46
C VAL A 33 -6.88 -3.04 -1.77
N VAL A 34 -7.16 -1.87 -2.31
CA VAL A 34 -6.45 -1.31 -3.46
C VAL A 34 -5.35 -0.40 -2.94
N VAL A 35 -4.12 -0.57 -3.42
CA VAL A 35 -2.96 0.20 -2.96
C VAL A 35 -2.34 0.91 -4.16
N THR A 36 -2.11 2.21 -4.05
CA THR A 36 -1.47 3.02 -5.09
C THR A 36 -0.25 3.76 -4.53
N ASP A 37 0.66 4.09 -5.43
CA ASP A 37 1.89 4.83 -5.14
C ASP A 37 1.61 6.25 -4.61
N MET A 38 0.75 7.02 -5.28
CA MET A 38 0.54 8.43 -5.00
C MET A 38 -0.95 8.79 -4.99
N PHE A 39 -1.29 9.75 -4.13
CA PHE A 39 -2.60 10.40 -4.15
C PHE A 39 -2.68 11.41 -5.30
N GLY A 40 -3.83 11.51 -5.96
CA GLY A 40 -4.10 12.51 -7.00
C GLY A 40 -3.53 12.21 -8.40
N GLY A 41 -2.74 11.14 -8.55
CA GLY A 41 -2.23 10.67 -9.83
C GLY A 41 -3.25 9.88 -10.65
N SER A 42 -2.90 9.58 -11.92
CA SER A 42 -3.71 8.67 -12.75
C SER A 42 -3.93 7.31 -12.08
N PRO A 43 -2.93 6.68 -11.41
CA PRO A 43 -3.15 5.42 -10.70
C PRO A 43 -4.23 5.46 -9.61
N SER A 44 -4.23 6.50 -8.78
CA SER A 44 -5.25 6.66 -7.72
C SER A 44 -6.62 6.95 -8.29
N ASN A 45 -6.73 7.89 -9.23
CA ASN A 45 -8.01 8.31 -9.79
C ASN A 45 -8.71 7.20 -10.58
N LEU A 46 -7.97 6.45 -11.41
CA LEU A 46 -8.52 5.32 -12.17
C LEU A 46 -8.92 4.14 -11.28
N SER A 47 -8.41 4.09 -10.05
CA SER A 47 -8.71 3.04 -9.09
C SER A 47 -9.94 3.32 -8.22
N LEU A 48 -10.44 4.57 -8.18
CA LEU A 48 -11.59 4.95 -7.35
C LEU A 48 -12.84 4.11 -7.66
N PRO A 49 -13.22 3.85 -8.93
CA PRO A 49 -14.40 3.03 -9.25
C PRO A 49 -14.28 1.59 -8.72
N ALA A 50 -13.09 1.00 -8.73
CA ALA A 50 -12.86 -0.34 -8.18
C ALA A 50 -13.08 -0.41 -6.66
N CYS A 51 -13.06 0.74 -5.98
CA CYS A 51 -13.24 0.87 -4.53
C CYS A 51 -14.68 1.19 -4.11
N MET A 52 -15.62 1.38 -5.05
CA MET A 52 -17.02 1.68 -4.73
C MET A 52 -17.82 0.45 -4.23
N GLY A 53 -17.26 -0.75 -4.34
CA GLY A 53 -17.87 -1.98 -3.82
C GLY A 53 -17.92 -2.04 -2.29
N GLN A 54 -18.78 -2.90 -1.75
CA GLN A 54 -18.85 -3.12 -0.30
C GLN A 54 -17.52 -3.66 0.24
N ASN A 55 -17.13 -3.17 1.42
CA ASN A 55 -15.90 -3.59 2.11
C ASN A 55 -14.62 -3.45 1.26
N ARG A 56 -14.55 -2.44 0.40
CA ARG A 56 -13.33 -2.10 -0.35
C ARG A 56 -12.71 -0.80 0.16
N ARG A 57 -11.38 -0.72 0.13
CA ARG A 57 -10.64 0.45 0.60
C ARG A 57 -9.43 0.74 -0.25
N ILE A 58 -9.15 2.03 -0.45
CA ILE A 58 -7.95 2.50 -1.15
C ILE A 58 -6.90 3.03 -0.15
N LEU A 59 -5.65 2.69 -0.40
CA LEU A 59 -4.46 3.17 0.30
C LEU A 59 -3.55 3.90 -0.70
N TYR A 60 -3.04 5.05 -0.30
CA TYR A 60 -2.08 5.85 -1.06
C TYR A 60 -0.72 5.83 -0.38
N GLY A 61 0.35 6.11 -1.12
CA GLY A 61 1.69 6.16 -0.55
C GLY A 61 2.30 4.78 -0.34
N ALA A 62 2.04 3.84 -1.26
CA ALA A 62 2.54 2.47 -1.17
C ALA A 62 4.04 2.45 -0.84
N ASN A 63 4.40 1.75 0.23
CA ASN A 63 5.78 1.48 0.59
C ASN A 63 5.94 0.04 1.06
N LEU A 64 7.19 -0.43 1.13
CA LEU A 64 7.48 -1.84 1.45
C LEU A 64 6.91 -2.27 2.83
N PRO A 65 7.09 -1.52 3.93
CA PRO A 65 6.50 -1.85 5.23
C PRO A 65 4.97 -2.02 5.19
N MET A 66 4.27 -1.14 4.49
CA MET A 66 2.82 -1.22 4.30
C MET A 66 2.42 -2.51 3.58
N LEU A 67 3.08 -2.84 2.46
CA LEU A 67 2.79 -4.04 1.67
C LEU A 67 3.07 -5.34 2.44
N ILE A 68 4.17 -5.39 3.20
CA ILE A 68 4.49 -6.52 4.09
C ILE A 68 3.39 -6.67 5.13
N LYS A 69 2.96 -5.56 5.76
CA LYS A 69 1.95 -5.63 6.82
C LYS A 69 0.58 -6.04 6.30
N LEU A 70 0.16 -5.55 5.12
CA LEU A 70 -1.06 -6.03 4.44
C LEU A 70 -0.98 -7.53 4.15
N THR A 71 0.16 -8.02 3.66
CA THR A 71 0.33 -9.45 3.34
C THR A 71 0.24 -10.33 4.60
N LYS A 72 0.79 -9.87 5.73
CA LYS A 72 0.70 -10.57 7.02
C LYS A 72 -0.65 -10.44 7.72
N SER A 73 -1.52 -9.53 7.28
CA SER A 73 -2.81 -9.23 7.93
C SER A 73 -4.01 -9.69 7.09
N ARG A 74 -3.79 -10.64 6.16
CA ARG A 74 -4.84 -11.14 5.24
C ARG A 74 -6.01 -11.83 5.94
N ASP A 75 -5.80 -12.31 7.16
CA ASP A 75 -6.84 -12.99 7.97
C ASP A 75 -7.68 -12.01 8.82
N LEU A 76 -7.37 -10.71 8.77
CA LEU A 76 -8.13 -9.66 9.45
C LEU A 76 -9.17 -9.05 8.51
N ASN A 77 -10.18 -8.39 9.09
CA ASN A 77 -11.07 -7.54 8.31
C ASN A 77 -10.31 -6.36 7.67
N VAL A 78 -10.87 -5.81 6.59
CA VAL A 78 -10.25 -4.73 5.83
C VAL A 78 -9.88 -3.51 6.69
N PRO A 79 -10.77 -2.97 7.56
CA PRO A 79 -10.41 -1.84 8.44
C PRO A 79 -9.16 -2.09 9.29
N ASP A 80 -9.06 -3.24 9.95
CA ASP A 80 -7.96 -3.56 10.86
C ASP A 80 -6.65 -3.80 10.09
N ALA A 81 -6.72 -4.53 8.97
CA ALA A 81 -5.56 -4.73 8.10
C ALA A 81 -5.02 -3.40 7.55
N VAL A 82 -5.91 -2.48 7.15
CA VAL A 82 -5.57 -1.15 6.65
C VAL A 82 -4.95 -0.28 7.75
N ALA A 83 -5.50 -0.28 8.96
CA ALA A 83 -4.96 0.48 10.09
C ALA A 83 -3.53 0.03 10.43
N LEU A 84 -3.31 -1.28 10.55
CA LEU A 84 -1.99 -1.85 10.80
C LEU A 84 -0.98 -1.52 9.70
N ALA A 85 -1.42 -1.55 8.43
CA ALA A 85 -0.58 -1.22 7.30
C ALA A 85 -0.18 0.26 7.26
N LEU A 86 -1.10 1.16 7.61
CA LEU A 86 -0.82 2.59 7.73
C LEU A 86 0.19 2.88 8.86
N ASP A 87 0.01 2.25 10.02
CA ASP A 87 0.95 2.39 11.14
C ASP A 87 2.35 1.91 10.77
N ALA A 88 2.45 0.74 10.14
CA ALA A 88 3.72 0.23 9.64
C ALA A 88 4.33 1.15 8.58
N GLY A 89 3.52 1.63 7.63
CA GLY A 89 3.96 2.54 6.59
C GLY A 89 4.54 3.83 7.14
N ARG A 90 3.87 4.46 8.11
CA ARG A 90 4.30 5.71 8.75
C ARG A 90 5.51 5.52 9.66
N LYS A 91 5.56 4.45 10.46
CA LYS A 91 6.66 4.17 11.39
C LYS A 91 8.04 4.10 10.71
N TYR A 92 8.06 3.68 9.46
CA TYR A 92 9.29 3.53 8.67
C TYR A 92 9.63 4.73 7.79
N ILE A 93 8.79 5.77 7.77
CA ILE A 93 9.14 7.05 7.17
C ILE A 93 9.92 7.83 8.23
N ASN A 94 11.23 7.81 8.12
CA ASN A 94 12.13 8.48 9.06
C ASN A 94 13.38 8.96 8.32
N SER A 95 14.05 9.97 8.87
CA SER A 95 15.31 10.49 8.36
C SER A 95 16.37 10.38 9.45
N LEU A 96 17.55 9.89 9.10
CA LEU A 96 18.72 9.85 9.96
C LEU A 96 19.78 10.77 9.34
N ASP A 97 20.09 11.86 10.04
CA ASP A 97 21.24 12.69 9.71
C ASP A 97 22.49 12.09 10.38
N LEU A 98 23.50 11.77 9.58
CA LEU A 98 24.78 11.19 10.01
C LEU A 98 25.93 12.20 9.93
N GLY A 99 25.64 13.50 9.78
CA GLY A 99 26.61 14.54 9.47
C GLY A 99 27.77 14.72 10.48
N ALA A 100 28.99 14.49 9.97
CA ALA A 100 30.34 14.88 10.43
C ALA A 100 30.84 14.38 11.81
N GLU A 101 31.78 13.43 11.76
CA GLU A 101 32.77 13.00 12.78
C GLU A 101 32.35 12.96 14.26
N ASN A 102 32.45 11.76 14.85
CA ASN A 102 32.37 11.44 16.28
C ASN A 102 31.01 11.62 16.99
N ALA A 103 30.07 10.71 16.71
CA ALA A 103 29.36 9.97 17.75
C ALA A 103 28.52 8.86 17.12
N MET A 104 28.98 7.61 17.18
CA MET A 104 28.13 6.45 16.90
C MET A 104 27.33 6.13 18.18
N PRO A 105 26.00 6.33 18.24
CA PRO A 105 25.23 5.90 19.40
C PRO A 105 25.10 4.37 19.41
N GLU A 106 25.43 3.73 20.53
CA GLU A 106 25.47 2.27 20.77
C GLU A 106 24.18 1.48 20.45
N ARG A 107 23.08 2.17 20.10
CA ARG A 107 21.74 1.57 19.97
C ARG A 107 21.42 0.95 18.61
N VAL A 108 22.30 1.06 17.61
CA VAL A 108 22.05 0.47 16.28
C VAL A 108 22.29 -1.06 16.24
N MET A 109 22.89 -1.65 17.28
CA MET A 109 23.24 -3.09 17.33
C MET A 109 22.18 -4.01 17.99
N GLN A 110 21.01 -3.51 18.41
CA GLN A 110 20.01 -4.35 19.13
C GLN A 110 18.65 -4.50 18.43
N GLY A 111 18.48 -4.00 17.20
CA GLY A 111 17.20 -4.07 16.47
C GLY A 111 16.92 -5.39 15.73
N GLY A 112 17.63 -6.47 16.03
CA GLY A 112 17.68 -7.68 15.20
C GLY A 112 17.44 -9.00 15.94
N ARG A 113 16.49 -9.08 16.88
CA ARG A 113 15.91 -10.37 17.33
C ARG A 113 14.46 -10.18 17.79
N ALA A 114 13.53 -10.63 16.96
CA ALA A 114 12.28 -11.28 17.32
C ALA A 114 11.82 -12.11 16.12
#